data_AF-A0A416EGN9-F1
#
_entry.id   AF-A0A416EGN9-F1
#
_cell.length_a   1.000
_cell.length_b   1.000
_cell.length_c   1.000
_cell.angle_alpha   90.00
_cell.angle_beta   90.00
_cell.angle_gamma   90.00
#
_symmetry.space_group_name_H-M   'P 1'
#
loop_
_entity.id
_entity.type
_entity.pdbx_description
1 polymer ?
#
loop_
_entity_poly.entity_id
_entity_poly.type
_entity_poly.pdbx_seq_one_letter_code
_entity_poly.pdbx_strand_id
1 'polypeptide(L)'
;MKCAGKRRGWGRKMNKNHLIGTKELTYDNAHKMKLEYFLISEDRERTRSLYGIRIRKTVDARQVETETTPALSASRDFVEQMIYKLMVNTVTPITLYEVVDDLIG
;
A
#
# COMPACT_ATOMS: atom_id res chain seq x y z
N MET A 1 -28.00 -20.43 31.18
CA MET A 1 -28.06 -19.09 30.56
C MET A 1 -26.77 -18.85 29.78
N LYS A 2 -26.90 -18.40 28.53
CA LYS A 2 -25.81 -18.04 27.59
C LYS A 2 -25.05 -16.83 28.17
N CYS A 3 -23.74 -16.68 28.02
CA CYS A 3 -23.11 -16.23 26.78
C CYS A 3 -21.62 -16.60 26.75
N ALA A 4 -21.22 -17.40 25.76
CA ALA A 4 -19.84 -17.53 25.34
C ALA A 4 -19.45 -16.28 24.54
N GLY A 5 -18.52 -15.49 25.06
CA GLY A 5 -17.88 -14.40 24.33
C GLY A 5 -17.16 -14.97 23.11
N LYS A 6 -17.74 -14.79 21.92
CA LYS A 6 -17.08 -15.10 20.66
C LYS A 6 -15.90 -14.16 20.50
N ARG A 7 -14.70 -14.63 20.88
CA ARG A 7 -13.44 -14.11 20.36
C ARG A 7 -13.50 -14.28 18.84
N ARG A 8 -13.86 -13.20 18.13
CA ARG A 8 -13.74 -13.13 16.67
C ARG A 8 -12.25 -13.13 16.35
N GLY A 9 -11.69 -14.31 16.14
CA GLY A 9 -10.45 -14.45 15.42
C GLY A 9 -10.68 -13.88 14.01
N TRP A 10 -10.16 -12.69 13.74
CA TRP A 10 -10.00 -12.22 12.38
C TRP A 10 -9.03 -13.17 11.70
N GLY A 11 -9.56 -14.08 10.88
CA GLY A 11 -8.74 -14.80 9.92
C GLY A 11 -8.02 -13.76 9.06
N ARG A 12 -6.69 -13.70 9.17
CA ARG A 12 -5.87 -12.90 8.27
C ARG A 12 -6.16 -13.36 6.85
N LYS A 13 -6.94 -12.58 6.10
CA LYS A 13 -6.93 -12.67 4.63
C LYS A 13 -5.50 -12.44 4.17
N MET A 14 -5.03 -13.33 3.29
CA MET A 14 -3.71 -13.19 2.69
C MET A 14 -3.75 -12.02 1.71
N ASN A 15 -3.24 -10.87 2.13
CA ASN A 15 -3.05 -9.74 1.24
C ASN A 15 -1.88 -10.08 0.31
N LYS A 16 -2.16 -10.28 -0.98
CA LYS A 16 -1.08 -10.46 -1.97
C LYS A 16 -0.46 -9.10 -2.20
N ASN A 17 0.86 -9.04 -2.10
CA ASN A 17 1.65 -7.82 -2.29
C ASN A 17 2.47 -7.98 -3.56
N HIS A 18 2.13 -7.22 -4.59
CA HIS A 18 2.86 -7.22 -5.85
C HIS A 18 3.68 -5.94 -5.97
N LEU A 19 5.01 -6.06 -5.98
CA LEU A 19 5.90 -4.91 -6.17
C LEU A 19 5.78 -4.41 -7.60
N ILE A 20 5.30 -3.18 -7.76
CA ILE A 20 5.19 -2.51 -9.07
C ILE A 20 6.50 -1.83 -9.44
N GLY A 21 7.18 -1.24 -8.46
CA GLY A 21 8.49 -0.67 -8.70
C GLY A 21 9.08 0.03 -7.49
N THR A 22 10.26 0.59 -7.70
CA THR A 22 11.08 1.19 -6.65
C THR A 22 11.66 2.51 -7.10
N LYS A 23 11.91 3.42 -6.15
CA LYS A 23 12.63 4.67 -6.37
C LYS A 23 13.71 4.84 -5.31
N GLU A 24 14.95 4.97 -5.75
CA GLU A 24 16.09 5.20 -4.87
C GLU A 24 16.50 6.67 -4.91
N LEU A 25 16.79 7.21 -3.74
CA LEU A 25 17.13 8.61 -3.50
C LEU A 25 18.33 8.65 -2.56
N THR A 26 19.22 9.61 -2.77
CA THR A 26 20.31 9.89 -1.82
C THR A 26 20.02 11.24 -1.17
N TYR A 27 20.11 11.29 0.16
CA TYR A 27 19.88 12.50 0.96
C TYR A 27 21.06 12.72 1.91
N ASP A 28 21.39 13.99 2.19
CA ASP A 28 22.55 14.40 3.00
C ASP A 28 23.90 13.78 2.57
N ASN A 29 24.07 13.48 1.27
CA ASN A 29 25.28 12.90 0.67
C ASN A 29 25.80 11.57 1.26
N ALA A 30 25.06 10.96 2.18
CA ALA A 30 25.46 9.71 2.85
C ALA A 30 24.30 8.73 3.03
N HIS A 31 23.07 9.22 3.18
CA HIS A 31 21.91 8.40 3.48
C HIS A 31 21.21 7.94 2.22
N LYS A 32 20.95 6.64 2.11
CA LYS A 32 20.22 6.04 0.99
C LYS A 32 18.79 5.77 1.39
N MET A 33 17.86 6.44 0.72
CA MET A 33 16.43 6.21 0.84
C MET A 33 15.92 5.38 -0.33
N LYS A 34 15.11 4.36 -0.05
CA LYS A 34 14.41 3.55 -1.04
C LYS A 34 12.91 3.59 -0.75
N LEU A 35 12.14 3.95 -1.77
CA LEU A 35 10.69 3.80 -1.80
C LEU A 35 10.33 2.59 -2.64
N GLU A 36 9.43 1.77 -2.12
CA GLU A 36 8.92 0.57 -2.79
C GLU A 36 7.40 0.67 -2.85
N TYR A 37 6.85 0.54 -4.05
CA TYR A 37 5.44 0.77 -4.34
C TYR A 37 4.79 -0.54 -4.72
N PHE A 38 3.77 -0.93 -3.97
CA PHE A 38 3.11 -2.22 -4.10
C PHE A 38 1.64 -2.04 -4.46
N LEU A 39 1.19 -2.85 -5.40
CA LEU A 39 -0.22 -3.18 -5.56
C LEU A 39 -0.57 -4.23 -4.51
N ILE A 40 -1.61 -3.97 -3.73
CA ILE A 40 -2.13 -4.95 -2.77
C ILE A 40 -3.52 -5.40 -3.20
N SER A 41 -3.83 -6.67 -2.98
CA SER A 41 -5.17 -7.20 -3.26
C SER A 41 -5.76 -7.89 -2.04
N GLU A 42 -7.04 -7.59 -1.77
CA GLU A 42 -7.86 -8.30 -0.81
C GLU A 42 -8.88 -9.17 -1.54
N ASP A 43 -8.78 -10.48 -1.37
CA ASP A 43 -9.79 -11.39 -1.90
C ASP A 43 -11.06 -11.27 -1.04
N ARG A 44 -12.14 -10.72 -1.60
CA ARG A 44 -13.48 -10.77 -0.98
C ARG A 44 -14.16 -12.07 -1.38
N GLU A 45 -14.79 -12.73 -0.40
CA GLU A 45 -15.39 -14.05 -0.61
C GLU A 45 -16.35 -14.00 -1.80
N ARG A 46 -16.07 -14.87 -2.77
CA ARG A 46 -16.88 -15.29 -3.93
C ARG A 46 -16.84 -14.57 -5.27
N THR A 47 -16.39 -13.32 -5.48
CA THR A 47 -16.43 -12.83 -6.89
C THR A 47 -15.41 -11.79 -7.36
N ARG A 48 -14.85 -10.90 -6.54
CA ARG A 48 -13.88 -9.89 -7.04
C ARG A 48 -12.84 -9.51 -5.99
N SER A 49 -11.57 -9.54 -6.39
CA SER A 49 -10.48 -8.94 -5.62
C SER A 49 -10.64 -7.43 -5.63
N LEU A 50 -10.41 -6.79 -4.49
CA LEU A 50 -10.28 -5.34 -4.42
C LEU A 50 -8.80 -4.99 -4.30
N TYR A 51 -8.41 -3.90 -4.95
CA TYR A 51 -7.03 -3.46 -5.06
C TYR A 51 -6.81 -2.15 -4.29
N GLY A 52 -5.65 -2.05 -3.66
CA GLY A 52 -5.18 -0.85 -2.98
C GLY A 52 -3.67 -0.68 -3.17
N ILE A 53 -3.09 0.27 -2.45
CA ILE A 53 -1.70 0.68 -2.60
C ILE A 53 -0.99 0.54 -1.26
N ARG A 54 0.25 0.05 -1.29
CA ARG A 54 1.19 0.18 -0.17
C ARG A 54 2.47 0.84 -0.62
N ILE A 55 2.97 1.78 0.16
CA ILE A 55 4.32 2.35 -0.01
C ILE A 55 5.14 1.99 1.21
N ARG A 56 6.35 1.47 0.98
CA ARG A 56 7.35 1.23 2.03
C ARG A 56 8.55 2.14 1.80
N LYS A 57 8.99 2.81 2.86
CA LYS A 57 10.21 3.62 2.88
C LYS A 57 11.26 2.93 3.74
N THR A 58 12.45 2.81 3.17
CA THR A 58 13.64 2.29 3.81
C THR A 58 14.72 3.35 3.76
N VAL A 59 15.41 3.60 4.87
CA VAL A 59 16.59 4.47 4.95
C VAL A 59 17.74 3.64 5.50
N ASP A 60 18.87 3.61 4.79
CA ASP A 60 20.06 2.84 5.16
C ASP A 60 19.74 1.37 5.51
N ALA A 61 18.97 0.74 4.63
CA ALA A 61 18.47 -0.64 4.78
C ALA A 61 17.54 -0.89 5.98
N ARG A 62 17.11 0.15 6.71
CA ARG A 62 16.11 0.05 7.78
C ARG A 62 14.76 0.55 7.29
N GLN A 63 13.72 -0.27 7.40
CA GLN A 63 12.35 0.17 7.13
C GLN A 63 11.95 1.21 8.19
N VAL A 64 11.65 2.44 7.75
CA VAL A 64 11.32 3.55 8.66
C VAL A 64 9.85 3.92 8.61
N GLU A 65 9.20 3.78 7.44
CA GLU A 65 7.79 4.11 7.27
C GLU A 65 7.14 3.09 6.34
N THR A 66 5.86 2.82 6.56
CA THR A 66 5.03 2.03 5.65
C THR A 66 3.60 2.48 5.82
N GLU A 67 2.92 2.73 4.71
CA GLU A 67 1.51 3.11 4.72
C GLU A 67 0.75 2.27 3.70
N THR A 68 -0.50 1.94 4.01
CA THR A 68 -1.35 1.08 3.19
C THR A 68 -2.74 1.65 3.08
N THR A 69 -3.18 1.96 1.87
CA THR A 69 -4.55 2.43 1.65
C THR A 69 -5.56 1.30 1.91
N PRO A 70 -6.81 1.64 2.27
CA PRO A 70 -7.94 0.77 2.02
C PRO A 70 -8.02 0.34 0.54
N ALA A 71 -8.88 -0.64 0.26
CA ALA A 71 -9.27 -0.98 -1.11
C ALA A 71 -9.80 0.28 -1.84
N LEU A 72 -9.14 0.66 -2.93
CA LEU A 72 -9.48 1.83 -3.74
C LEU A 72 -10.42 1.47 -4.88
N SER A 73 -10.19 0.33 -5.55
CA SER A 73 -10.97 -0.05 -6.73
C SER A 73 -10.98 -1.56 -6.95
N ALA A 74 -12.00 -2.05 -7.67
CA ALA A 74 -12.03 -3.41 -8.21
C ALA A 74 -11.24 -3.54 -9.52
N SER A 75 -10.84 -2.44 -10.14
CA SER A 75 -10.01 -2.43 -11.36
C SER A 75 -8.52 -2.44 -10.99
N ARG A 76 -7.84 -3.54 -11.31
CA ARG A 76 -6.39 -3.66 -11.13
C ARG A 76 -5.64 -2.56 -11.90
N ASP A 77 -5.96 -2.41 -13.18
CA ASP A 77 -5.27 -1.50 -14.10
C ASP A 77 -5.39 -0.05 -13.65
N PHE A 78 -6.54 0.34 -13.10
CA PHE A 78 -6.74 1.67 -12.53
C PHE A 78 -5.80 1.93 -11.35
N VAL A 79 -5.72 0.99 -10.41
CA VAL A 79 -4.83 1.13 -9.23
C VAL A 79 -3.36 1.09 -9.64
N GLU A 80 -2.98 0.27 -10.63
CA GLU A 80 -1.61 0.28 -11.17
C GLU A 80 -1.26 1.62 -11.82
N GLN A 81 -2.16 2.22 -12.60
CA GLN A 81 -1.96 3.57 -13.15
C GLN A 81 -1.79 4.63 -12.06
N MET A 82 -2.55 4.53 -10.95
CA MET A 82 -2.35 5.40 -9.80
C MET A 82 -0.96 5.20 -9.20
N ILE A 83 -0.51 3.94 -9.00
CA ILE A 83 0.82 3.64 -8.48
C ILE A 83 1.91 4.26 -9.35
N TYR A 84 1.80 4.18 -10.67
CA TYR A 84 2.74 4.84 -11.57
C TYR A 84 2.79 6.36 -11.37
N LYS A 85 1.64 7.03 -11.20
CA LYS A 85 1.60 8.48 -10.88
C LYS A 85 2.27 8.78 -9.55
N LEU A 86 2.04 7.97 -8.51
CA LEU A 86 2.69 8.13 -7.20
C LEU A 86 4.21 7.96 -7.29
N MET A 87 4.68 6.98 -8.07
CA MET A 87 6.10 6.74 -8.31
C MET A 87 6.79 7.89 -9.03
N VAL A 88 6.18 8.40 -10.11
CA VAL A 88 6.72 9.54 -10.87
C VAL A 88 6.90 10.74 -9.95
N ASN A 89 5.91 11.02 -9.11
CA ASN A 89 5.92 12.15 -8.19
C ASN A 89 6.67 11.88 -6.86
N THR A 90 7.28 10.71 -6.69
CA THR A 90 8.06 10.37 -5.49
C THR A 90 7.24 10.44 -4.20
N VAL A 91 5.95 10.06 -4.27
CA VAL A 91 5.07 10.09 -3.09
C VAL A 91 5.63 9.17 -2.01
N THR A 92 5.60 9.66 -0.78
CA THR A 92 6.10 8.96 0.41
C THR A 92 4.95 8.35 1.20
N PRO A 93 5.19 7.38 2.11
CA PRO A 93 4.13 6.80 2.93
C PRO A 93 3.30 7.84 3.68
N ILE A 94 3.95 8.85 4.30
CA ILE A 94 3.26 9.87 5.09
C ILE A 94 2.33 10.75 4.25
N THR A 95 2.64 10.98 2.98
CA THR A 95 1.81 11.79 2.04
C THR A 95 0.86 10.94 1.19
N LEU A 96 0.78 9.63 1.41
CA LEU A 96 0.01 8.73 0.55
C LEU A 96 -1.48 9.06 0.52
N TYR A 97 -2.11 9.25 1.68
CA TYR A 97 -3.56 9.49 1.75
C TYR A 97 -3.95 10.80 1.10
N GLU A 98 -3.22 11.88 1.40
CA GLU A 98 -3.47 13.21 0.84
C GLU A 98 -3.46 13.16 -0.69
N VAL A 99 -2.46 12.53 -1.29
CA VAL A 99 -2.35 12.43 -2.75
C VAL A 99 -3.39 11.48 -3.34
N VAL A 100 -3.74 10.38 -2.65
CA VAL A 100 -4.75 9.44 -3.13
C VAL A 100 -6.14 10.07 -3.12
N ASP A 101 -6.49 10.82 -2.07
CA ASP A 101 -7.75 11.54 -1.97
C ASP A 101 -7.88 12.56 -3.13
N ASP A 102 -6.81 13.29 -3.44
CA ASP A 102 -6.76 14.22 -4.59
C ASP A 102 -6.93 13.51 -5.95
N LEU A 103 -6.49 12.26 -6.08
CA LEU A 103 -6.58 11.49 -7.33
C LEU A 103 -7.96 10.83 -7.54
N ILE A 104 -8.75 10.66 -6.49
CA ILE A 104 -10.05 9.98 -6.51
C ILE A 104 -11.23 10.97 -6.60
N GLY A 105 -10.98 12.27 -6.36
CA GLY A 105 -11.97 13.36 -6.38
C GLY A 105 -12.98 13.34 -7.53
#